data_AF-A0A809T3Y7-F1
#
_entry.id   AF-A0A809T3Y7-F1
#
_cell.length_a   1.000
_cell.length_b   1.000
_cell.length_c   1.000
_cell.angle_alpha   90.00
_cell.angle_beta   90.00
_cell.angle_gamma   90.00
#
_symmetry.space_group_name_H-M   'P 1'
#
loop_
_entity.id
_entity.type
_entity.pdbx_description
1 polymer ?
#
loop_
_entity_poly.entity_id
_entity_poly.type
_entity_poly.pdbx_seq_one_letter_code
_entity_poly.pdbx_strand_id
1 'polypeptide(L)'
;MTIRITGSAFATTATEVVILKMLHALEVPFLLVGAFKYITAVFDTRLSATVYLIGFQFSKQLAAILLSTFAGHLYDRMGFQNTYFVLGMIALTVTVISAFTLSSSRGSVHPSVEKAPAAHSEIN
;
A
#
# COMPACT_ATOMS: atom_id res chain seq x y z
N MET A 1 1.87 -6.31 -3.81
CA MET A 1 1.24 -5.75 -5.02
C MET A 1 1.99 -6.15 -6.29
N THR A 2 3.29 -5.92 -6.39
CA THR A 2 4.09 -6.24 -7.60
C THR A 2 4.11 -7.73 -7.94
N ILE A 3 4.35 -8.61 -6.95
CA ILE A 3 4.28 -10.07 -7.12
C ILE A 3 2.92 -10.52 -7.68
N ARG A 4 1.84 -9.85 -7.28
CA ARG A 4 0.49 -10.15 -7.77
C ARG A 4 0.29 -9.72 -9.23
N ILE A 5 0.68 -8.48 -9.56
CA ILE A 5 0.54 -7.93 -10.93
C ILE A 5 1.40 -8.72 -11.92
N THR A 6 2.64 -9.05 -11.56
CA THR A 6 3.53 -9.88 -12.38
C THR A 6 3.05 -11.33 -12.46
N GLY A 7 2.58 -11.92 -11.35
CA GLY A 7 2.01 -13.27 -11.35
C GLY A 7 0.74 -13.42 -12.17
N SER A 8 -0.13 -12.40 -12.19
CA SER A 8 -1.31 -12.35 -13.06
C SER A 8 -0.97 -12.29 -14.55
N ALA A 9 0.23 -11.83 -14.94
CA ALA A 9 0.66 -11.83 -16.34
C ALA A 9 1.07 -13.24 -16.84
N PHE A 10 1.38 -14.16 -15.92
CA PHE A 10 1.78 -15.55 -16.24
C PHE A 10 0.70 -16.58 -15.89
N ALA A 11 -0.36 -16.19 -15.19
CA ALA A 11 -1.41 -17.10 -14.76
C ALA A 11 -2.31 -17.51 -15.94
N THR A 12 -2.29 -18.80 -16.28
CA THR A 12 -3.11 -19.38 -17.36
C THR A 12 -4.23 -20.28 -16.83
N THR A 13 -4.22 -20.58 -15.53
CA THR A 13 -5.19 -21.48 -14.89
C THR A 13 -5.93 -20.83 -13.71
N ALA A 14 -7.17 -21.27 -13.47
CA ALA A 14 -8.05 -20.70 -12.44
C ALA A 14 -7.47 -20.80 -11.02
N THR A 15 -6.71 -21.85 -10.72
CA THR A 15 -6.07 -22.08 -9.41
C THR A 15 -5.04 -20.99 -9.08
N GLU A 16 -4.27 -20.55 -10.06
CA GLU A 16 -3.26 -19.48 -9.88
C GLU A 16 -3.92 -18.14 -9.54
N VAL A 17 -5.04 -17.83 -10.19
CA VAL A 17 -5.82 -16.61 -9.91
C VAL A 17 -6.36 -16.62 -8.48
N VAL A 18 -6.82 -17.77 -7.97
CA VAL A 18 -7.30 -17.90 -6.58
C VAL A 18 -6.19 -17.65 -5.58
N ILE A 19 -4.99 -18.22 -5.81
CA ILE A 19 -3.83 -18.00 -4.93
C ILE A 19 -3.41 -16.53 -4.93
N LEU A 20 -3.36 -15.90 -6.11
CA LEU A 20 -3.04 -14.47 -6.26
C LEU A 20 -4.08 -13.57 -5.56
N LYS A 21 -5.36 -13.97 -5.57
CA LYS A 21 -6.45 -13.28 -4.86
C LYS A 21 -6.31 -13.40 -3.34
N MET A 22 -5.93 -14.57 -2.82
CA MET A 22 -5.68 -14.77 -1.39
C MET A 22 -4.49 -13.94 -0.91
N LEU A 23 -3.43 -13.83 -1.72
CA LEU A 23 -2.28 -12.97 -1.41
C LEU A 23 -2.68 -11.49 -1.28
N HIS A 24 -3.64 -11.02 -2.07
CA HIS A 24 -4.18 -9.66 -1.95
C HIS A 24 -4.88 -9.42 -0.60
N ALA A 25 -5.62 -10.41 -0.09
CA ALA A 25 -6.32 -10.26 1.19
C ALA A 25 -5.34 -10.04 2.36
N LEU A 26 -4.11 -10.56 2.25
CA LEU A 26 -3.05 -10.34 3.23
C LEU A 26 -2.31 -9.01 3.02
N GLU A 27 -2.10 -8.56 1.78
CA GLU A 27 -1.30 -7.35 1.54
C GLU A 27 -1.99 -6.05 1.98
N VAL A 28 -3.33 -5.98 1.85
CA VAL A 28 -4.12 -4.78 2.20
C VAL A 28 -4.02 -4.42 3.68
N PRO A 29 -4.28 -5.34 4.64
CA PRO A 29 -4.16 -5.00 6.06
C PRO A 29 -2.71 -4.66 6.45
N PHE A 30 -1.72 -5.33 5.88
CA PHE A 30 -0.30 -5.00 6.13
C PHE A 30 0.07 -3.59 5.68
N LEU A 31 -0.33 -3.20 4.46
CA LEU A 31 -0.11 -1.84 3.97
C LEU A 31 -0.86 -0.79 4.79
N LEU A 32 -2.08 -1.11 5.21
CA LEU A 32 -2.91 -0.20 6.00
C LEU A 32 -2.33 0.04 7.41
N VAL A 33 -1.96 -1.04 8.12
CA VAL A 33 -1.33 -0.95 9.44
C VAL A 33 0.02 -0.25 9.35
N GLY A 34 0.82 -0.56 8.33
CA GLY A 34 2.10 0.12 8.07
C GLY A 34 1.94 1.61 7.82
N ALA A 35 0.97 2.00 6.98
CA ALA A 35 0.68 3.39 6.68
C ALA A 35 0.19 4.16 7.90
N PHE A 36 -0.75 3.60 8.68
CA PHE A 36 -1.20 4.24 9.91
C PHE A 36 -0.06 4.41 10.91
N LYS A 37 0.75 3.38 11.13
CA LYS A 37 1.90 3.44 12.05
C LYS A 37 2.92 4.48 11.60
N TYR A 38 3.16 4.62 10.29
CA TYR A 38 4.05 5.64 9.73
C TYR A 38 3.50 7.05 9.96
N ILE A 39 2.21 7.27 9.67
CA ILE A 39 1.57 8.58 9.82
C ILE A 39 1.59 9.01 11.30
N THR A 40 1.25 8.11 12.23
CA THR A 40 1.25 8.43 13.67
C THR A 40 2.65 8.61 14.27
N ALA A 41 3.69 8.07 13.64
CA ALA A 41 5.07 8.24 14.09
C ALA A 41 5.71 9.54 13.61
N VAL A 42 5.24 10.08 12.47
CA VAL A 42 5.80 11.30 11.84
C VAL A 42 4.92 12.53 12.09
N PHE A 43 3.61 12.36 12.22
CA PHE A 43 2.64 13.45 12.40
C PHE A 43 1.88 13.32 13.72
N ASP A 44 1.49 14.46 14.27
CA ASP A 44 0.67 14.55 15.47
C ASP A 44 -0.67 13.80 15.29
N THR A 45 -1.10 13.07 16.32
CA THR A 45 -2.27 12.16 16.23
C THR A 45 -3.56 12.89 15.85
N ARG A 46 -3.70 14.18 16.18
CA ARG A 46 -4.82 15.03 15.75
C ARG A 46 -4.89 15.26 14.23
N LEU A 47 -3.76 15.29 13.55
CA LEU A 47 -3.66 15.54 12.10
C LEU A 47 -3.56 14.24 11.29
N SER A 48 -3.31 13.11 11.96
CA SER A 48 -3.12 11.79 11.34
C SER A 48 -4.29 11.37 10.44
N ALA A 49 -5.54 11.65 10.84
CA ALA A 49 -6.73 11.34 10.06
C ALA A 49 -6.78 12.13 8.74
N THR A 50 -6.47 13.42 8.77
CA THR A 50 -6.45 14.28 7.58
C THR A 50 -5.33 13.87 6.62
N VAL A 51 -4.14 13.58 7.15
CA VAL A 51 -3.00 13.09 6.35
C VAL A 51 -3.32 11.74 5.71
N TYR A 52 -4.00 10.84 6.43
CA TYR A 52 -4.44 9.57 5.87
C TYR A 52 -5.48 9.76 4.76
N LEU A 53 -6.49 10.61 4.98
CA LEU A 53 -7.54 10.87 3.99
C LEU A 53 -6.99 11.52 2.73
N ILE A 54 -6.15 12.54 2.85
CA ILE A 54 -5.60 13.28 1.71
C ILE A 54 -4.43 12.52 1.06
N GLY A 55 -3.51 11.99 1.87
CA GLY A 55 -2.30 11.33 1.38
C GLY A 55 -2.51 9.90 0.91
N PHE A 56 -3.36 9.11 1.58
CA PHE A 56 -3.57 7.70 1.22
C PHE A 56 -4.84 7.51 0.40
N GLN A 57 -6.00 7.97 0.87
CA GLN A 57 -7.27 7.70 0.19
C GLN A 57 -7.50 8.56 -1.05
N PHE A 58 -7.29 9.88 -0.95
CA PHE A 58 -7.47 10.79 -2.09
C PHE A 58 -6.43 10.52 -3.18
N SER A 59 -5.14 10.39 -2.84
CA SER A 59 -4.11 10.04 -3.81
C SER A 59 -4.38 8.70 -4.51
N LYS A 60 -4.87 7.67 -3.79
CA LYS A 60 -5.26 6.39 -4.39
C LYS A 60 -6.38 6.58 -5.42
N GLN A 61 -7.41 7.35 -5.08
CA GLN A 61 -8.55 7.58 -5.98
C GLN A 61 -8.14 8.41 -7.20
N LEU A 62 -7.33 9.45 -7.00
CA LEU A 62 -6.80 10.29 -8.07
C LEU A 62 -5.94 9.46 -9.05
N ALA A 63 -5.02 8.66 -8.51
CA ALA A 63 -4.19 7.77 -9.31
C ALA A 63 -5.04 6.75 -10.09
N ALA A 64 -6.08 6.19 -9.47
CA ALA A 64 -6.99 5.26 -10.15
C ALA A 64 -7.71 5.90 -11.33
N ILE A 65 -8.17 7.15 -11.20
CA ILE A 65 -8.83 7.88 -12.28
C ILE A 65 -7.87 8.10 -13.46
N LEU A 66 -6.69 8.65 -13.18
CA LEU A 66 -5.69 8.92 -14.22
C LEU A 66 -5.22 7.62 -14.89
N LEU A 67 -4.93 6.60 -14.10
CA LEU A 67 -4.42 5.33 -14.59
C LEU A 67 -5.48 4.53 -15.35
N SER A 68 -6.76 4.63 -14.97
CA SER A 68 -7.86 3.98 -15.70
C SER A 68 -8.05 4.59 -17.09
N THR A 69 -8.01 5.91 -17.20
CA THR A 69 -8.10 6.59 -18.52
C THR A 69 -6.89 6.26 -19.38
N PHE A 70 -5.69 6.26 -18.80
CA PHE A 70 -4.47 5.87 -19.50
C PHE A 70 -4.49 4.41 -19.95
N ALA A 71 -4.90 3.50 -19.07
CA ALA A 71 -5.03 2.07 -19.37
C ALA A 71 -6.08 1.83 -20.47
N GLY A 72 -7.22 2.52 -20.41
CA GLY A 72 -8.27 2.46 -21.43
C GLY A 72 -7.76 2.80 -22.82
N HIS A 73 -7.04 3.92 -22.95
CA HIS A 73 -6.42 4.31 -24.23
C HIS A 73 -5.35 3.31 -24.70
N LEU A 74 -4.66 2.64 -23.79
CA LEU A 74 -3.63 1.65 -24.12
C LEU A 74 -4.26 0.33 -24.63
N TYR A 75 -5.39 -0.08 -24.04
CA TYR A 75 -6.16 -1.24 -24.50
C TYR A 75 -6.66 -1.07 -25.93
N ASP A 76 -7.17 0.11 -26.29
CA ASP A 76 -7.72 0.40 -27.61
C ASP A 76 -6.66 0.38 -28.74
N ARG A 77 -5.38 0.58 -28.41
CA ARG A 77 -4.30 0.72 -29.40
C ARG A 77 -3.38 -0.49 -29.53
N MET A 78 -3.08 -1.20 -28.44
CA MET A 78 -2.05 -2.26 -28.43
C MET A 78 -2.57 -3.65 -28.02
N GLY A 79 -3.86 -3.80 -27.73
CA GLY A 79 -4.44 -5.05 -27.24
C GLY A 79 -4.08 -5.36 -25.79
N PHE A 80 -4.74 -6.37 -25.22
CA PHE A 80 -4.68 -6.70 -23.78
C PHE A 80 -3.26 -7.06 -23.29
N GLN A 81 -2.51 -7.85 -24.07
CA GLN A 81 -1.25 -8.44 -23.60
C GLN A 81 -0.11 -7.41 -23.45
N ASN A 82 0.09 -6.53 -24.43
CA ASN A 82 1.10 -5.47 -24.34
C ASN A 82 0.75 -4.41 -23.28
N THR A 83 -0.55 -4.13 -23.12
CA THR A 83 -1.03 -3.18 -22.10
C THR A 83 -0.67 -3.65 -20.70
N TYR A 84 -0.84 -4.94 -20.37
CA TYR A 84 -0.43 -5.48 -19.08
C TYR A 84 1.07 -5.42 -18.84
N PHE A 85 1.89 -5.62 -19.87
CA PHE A 85 3.36 -5.53 -19.75
C PHE A 85 3.81 -4.10 -19.41
N VAL A 86 3.20 -3.10 -20.07
CA VAL A 86 3.50 -1.67 -19.81
C VAL A 86 3.04 -1.25 -18.41
N LEU A 87 1.83 -1.63 -17.99
CA LEU A 87 1.34 -1.37 -16.62
C LEU A 87 2.22 -2.04 -15.56
N GLY A 88 2.69 -3.26 -15.83
CA GLY A 88 3.64 -3.97 -14.97
C GLY A 88 4.96 -3.22 -14.80
N MET A 89 5.55 -2.74 -15.89
CA MET A 89 6.81 -1.96 -15.87
C MET A 89 6.68 -0.63 -15.13
N ILE A 90 5.58 0.09 -15.32
CA ILE A 90 5.30 1.33 -14.59
C ILE A 90 5.21 1.05 -13.09
N ALA A 91 4.44 0.02 -12.70
CA ALA A 91 4.29 -0.36 -11.30
C ALA A 91 5.63 -0.80 -10.66
N LEU A 92 6.45 -1.54 -11.40
CA LEU A 92 7.77 -1.98 -10.94
C LEU A 92 8.70 -0.78 -10.73
N THR A 93 8.74 0.15 -11.68
CA THR A 93 9.55 1.38 -11.58
C THR A 93 9.15 2.23 -10.37
N VAL A 94 7.85 2.47 -10.16
CA VAL A 94 7.36 3.20 -8.99
C VAL A 94 7.71 2.46 -7.70
N THR A 95 7.58 1.13 -7.67
CA THR A 95 7.94 0.33 -6.49
C THR A 95 9.43 0.45 -6.15
N VAL A 96 10.30 0.40 -7.16
CA VAL A 96 11.76 0.54 -6.97
C VAL A 96 12.08 1.93 -6.43
N ILE A 97 11.54 2.98 -7.03
CA ILE A 97 11.73 4.36 -6.55
C ILE A 97 11.21 4.50 -5.11
N SER A 98 10.03 3.96 -4.81
CA SER A 98 9.49 3.97 -3.45
C SER A 98 10.38 3.23 -2.46
N ALA A 99 10.94 2.07 -2.82
CA ALA A 99 11.83 1.32 -1.95
C ALA A 99 13.09 2.14 -1.58
N PHE A 100 13.70 2.80 -2.55
CA PHE A 100 14.86 3.67 -2.31
C PHE A 100 14.50 4.93 -1.51
N THR A 101 13.38 5.59 -1.82
CA THR A 101 12.92 6.79 -1.11
C THR A 101 12.51 6.50 0.34
N LEU A 102 11.76 5.42 0.59
CA LEU A 102 11.33 5.07 1.95
C LEU A 102 12.49 4.54 2.82
N SER A 103 13.48 3.86 2.22
CA SER A 103 14.63 3.32 2.95
C SER A 103 15.52 4.41 3.57
N SER A 104 15.40 5.68 3.15
CA SER A 104 16.27 6.74 3.65
C SER A 104 15.83 7.36 4.98
N SER A 105 14.64 7.05 5.50
CA SER A 105 14.19 7.56 6.81
C SER A 105 14.45 6.54 7.92
N ARG A 106 15.72 6.44 8.35
CA ARG A 106 16.08 5.94 9.69
C ARG A 106 15.77 7.04 10.72
N GLY A 107 14.49 7.32 10.93
CA GLY A 107 14.01 8.14 12.04
C GLY A 107 13.65 7.26 13.22
N SER A 108 14.63 7.07 14.12
CA SER A 108 14.50 6.73 15.54
C SER A 108 13.14 6.24 16.03
N VAL A 109 12.93 4.92 16.00
CA VAL A 109 11.86 4.26 16.76
C VAL A 109 12.21 4.35 18.25
N HIS A 110 11.67 5.34 18.95
CA HIS A 110 11.60 5.31 20.42
C HIS A 110 10.34 4.50 20.78
N PRO A 111 10.47 3.31 21.39
CA PRO A 111 9.32 2.59 21.90
C PRO A 111 8.90 3.29 23.20
N SER A 112 7.90 4.16 23.15
CA SER A 112 7.17 4.53 24.37
C SER A 112 6.31 3.32 24.76
N VAL A 113 6.94 2.43 25.52
CA VAL A 113 6.26 1.48 26.40
C VAL A 113 5.60 2.33 27.48
N GLU A 114 4.37 2.79 27.26
CA GLU A 114 3.56 3.35 28.34
C GLU A 114 3.02 2.18 29.18
N LYS A 115 3.55 2.14 30.39
CA LYS A 115 3.44 1.10 31.41
C LYS A 115 2.21 1.40 32.28
N ALA A 116 1.28 0.45 32.33
CA ALA A 116 0.30 0.17 33.41
C ALA A 116 -0.78 1.20 33.78
N PRO A 117 -1.98 0.69 34.12
CA PRO A 117 -2.69 1.14 35.31
C PRO A 117 -2.76 -0.03 36.30
N ALA A 118 -1.86 -0.04 37.28
CA ALA A 118 -1.97 -0.89 38.46
C ALA A 118 -1.84 0.00 39.69
N ALA A 119 -2.98 0.47 40.19
CA ALA A 119 -3.13 0.93 41.57
C ALA A 119 -4.63 0.99 41.92
N HIS A 120 -5.21 -0.19 42.12
CA HIS A 120 -6.18 -0.34 43.19
C HIS A 120 -5.42 -0.10 44.50
N SER A 121 -5.82 0.92 45.26
CA SER A 121 -5.47 1.07 46.67
C SER A 121 -6.74 1.35 47.44
N GLU A 122 -7.47 0.27 47.68
CA GLU A 122 -8.37 0.11 48.80
C GLU A 122 -7.61 0.23 50.13
N ILE A 123 -8.27 0.82 51.14
CA ILE A 123 -8.16 0.53 52.58
C ILE A 123 -6.85 0.94 53.30
N ASN A 124 -6.93 2.06 54.04
CA ASN A 124 -6.67 2.23 55.49
C ASN A 124 -6.21 3.67 55.80
#